data_AF-A0A815Y8V7-F1
#
_entry.id   AF-A0A815Y8V7-F1
#
_cell.length_a   1.000
_cell.length_b   1.000
_cell.length_c   1.000
_cell.angle_alpha   90.00
_cell.angle_beta   90.00
_cell.angle_gamma   90.00
#
_symmetry.space_group_name_H-M   'P 1'
#
loop_
_entity.id
_entity.type
_entity.pdbx_description
1 polymer ?
#
loop_
_entity_poly.entity_id
_entity_poly.type
_entity_poly.pdbx_seq_one_letter_code
_entity_poly.pdbx_strand_id
1 'polypeptide(L)'
;ILGAQIGSDVILSDIRCLTDPHLVNIGDHVRLNMGASVQAHTFEQRIFKLAPITVKHSSVLMTNTLVLSGSTLQGQNRILPWTLVMKEDQLPPNTSWSGVPAKQVI
;
A
#
# COMPACT_ATOMS: atom_id res chain seq x y z
N ILE A 1 -15.41 -0.46 -1.42
CA ILE A 1 -16.16 0.49 -2.29
C ILE A 1 -15.54 0.46 -3.69
N LEU A 2 -16.28 0.78 -4.77
CA LEU A 2 -15.73 0.83 -6.15
C LEU A 2 -14.95 -0.43 -6.60
N GLY A 3 -15.24 -1.59 -5.99
CA GLY A 3 -14.51 -2.84 -6.20
C GLY A 3 -13.45 -3.17 -5.13
N ALA A 4 -12.94 -2.18 -4.40
CA ALA A 4 -11.99 -2.42 -3.30
C ALA A 4 -12.64 -3.16 -2.13
N GLN A 5 -11.91 -4.12 -1.58
CA GLN A 5 -12.22 -4.78 -0.32
C GLN A 5 -11.60 -3.96 0.81
N ILE A 6 -12.44 -3.46 1.72
CA ILE A 6 -12.02 -2.59 2.82
C ILE A 6 -12.59 -3.18 4.11
N GLY A 7 -11.72 -3.42 5.09
CA GLY A 7 -12.08 -3.89 6.43
C GLY A 7 -12.74 -2.83 7.30
N SER A 8 -12.85 -3.14 8.59
CA SER A 8 -13.42 -2.27 9.62
C SER A 8 -12.38 -1.26 10.13
N ASP A 9 -12.85 -0.09 10.59
CA ASP A 9 -12.02 0.96 11.19
C ASP A 9 -10.84 1.43 10.32
N VAL A 10 -11.05 1.45 9.00
CA VAL A 10 -10.08 1.94 8.03
C VAL A 10 -10.19 3.45 7.88
N ILE A 11 -9.05 4.14 7.91
CA ILE A 11 -8.97 5.58 7.65
C ILE A 11 -8.29 5.80 6.30
N LEU A 12 -9.03 6.40 5.36
CA LEU A 12 -8.52 6.87 4.07
C LEU A 12 -8.55 8.40 4.08
N SER A 13 -7.39 9.06 4.14
CA SER A 13 -7.32 10.53 4.21
C SER A 13 -7.55 11.23 2.86
N ASP A 14 -7.41 10.54 1.73
CA ASP A 14 -7.70 11.06 0.39
C ASP A 14 -8.45 9.99 -0.42
N ILE A 15 -9.51 10.36 -1.13
CA ILE A 15 -10.29 9.43 -1.96
C ILE A 15 -9.49 8.90 -3.16
N ARG A 16 -8.46 9.64 -3.60
CA ARG A 16 -7.60 9.28 -4.74
C ARG A 16 -6.46 8.32 -4.36
N CYS A 17 -6.41 7.87 -3.11
CA CYS A 17 -5.33 7.01 -2.62
C CYS A 17 -5.33 5.61 -3.26
N LEU A 18 -6.43 5.16 -3.85
CA LEU A 18 -6.55 3.84 -4.47
C LEU A 18 -6.63 3.97 -6.00
N THR A 19 -5.60 3.53 -6.72
CA THR A 19 -5.77 3.26 -8.16
C THR A 19 -6.23 1.82 -8.36
N ASP A 20 -7.03 1.59 -9.40
CA ASP A 20 -7.58 0.28 -9.74
C ASP A 20 -8.25 -0.43 -8.54
N PRO A 21 -9.29 0.19 -7.92
CA PRO A 21 -9.75 -0.22 -6.60
C PRO A 21 -10.15 -1.70 -6.50
N HIS A 22 -10.66 -2.29 -7.59
CA HIS A 22 -11.00 -3.71 -7.71
C HIS A 22 -9.82 -4.69 -7.48
N LEU A 23 -8.58 -4.21 -7.45
CA LEU A 23 -7.37 -4.98 -7.15
C LEU A 23 -6.79 -4.70 -5.75
N VAL A 24 -7.46 -3.88 -4.96
CA VAL A 24 -6.95 -3.44 -3.65
C VAL A 24 -7.73 -4.10 -2.52
N ASN A 25 -6.98 -4.76 -1.64
CA ASN A 25 -7.48 -5.35 -0.40
C ASN A 25 -6.87 -4.65 0.81
N ILE A 26 -7.69 -3.94 1.58
CA ILE A 26 -7.31 -3.26 2.82
C ILE A 26 -7.95 -3.98 4.01
N GLY A 27 -7.13 -4.47 4.95
CA GLY A 27 -7.57 -5.13 6.17
C GLY A 27 -8.05 -4.15 7.25
N ASP A 28 -8.42 -4.69 8.41
CA ASP A 28 -8.97 -3.92 9.53
C ASP A 28 -7.94 -2.99 10.17
N HIS A 29 -8.39 -1.85 10.72
CA HIS A 29 -7.56 -0.88 11.45
C HIS A 29 -6.37 -0.34 10.65
N VAL A 30 -6.48 -0.30 9.32
CA VAL A 30 -5.46 0.25 8.44
C VAL A 30 -5.64 1.77 8.30
N ARG A 31 -4.53 2.50 8.25
CA ARG A 31 -4.55 3.95 8.00
C ARG A 31 -3.71 4.31 6.79
N LEU A 32 -4.34 4.94 5.79
CA LEU A 32 -3.68 5.60 4.67
C LEU A 32 -3.75 7.12 4.94
N ASN A 33 -2.62 7.69 5.33
CA ASN A 33 -2.49 9.12 5.62
C ASN A 33 -2.55 9.96 4.32
N MET A 34 -2.60 11.28 4.49
CA MET A 34 -2.66 12.23 3.37
C MET A 34 -1.54 11.97 2.35
N GLY A 35 -1.91 11.87 1.07
CA GLY A 35 -0.98 11.61 -0.03
C GLY A 35 -0.41 10.19 -0.08
N ALA A 36 -0.71 9.31 0.88
CA ALA A 36 -0.44 7.89 0.74
C ALA A 36 -1.26 7.34 -0.43
N SER A 37 -0.65 6.48 -1.24
CA SER A 37 -1.31 5.87 -2.39
C SER A 37 -0.88 4.43 -2.60
N VAL A 38 -1.82 3.63 -3.10
CA VAL A 38 -1.58 2.28 -3.60
C VAL A 38 -1.88 2.28 -5.10
N GLN A 39 -0.93 1.80 -5.89
CA GLN A 39 -1.03 1.79 -7.34
C GLN A 39 -0.92 0.36 -7.88
N ALA A 40 -2.05 -0.27 -8.19
CA ALA A 40 -2.09 -1.68 -8.59
C ALA A 40 -1.73 -1.93 -10.06
N HIS A 41 -1.30 -0.89 -10.79
CA HIS A 41 -0.73 -1.00 -12.13
C HIS A 41 0.71 -0.48 -12.21
N THR A 42 1.46 -1.02 -13.17
CA THR A 42 2.70 -0.42 -13.67
C THR A 42 2.66 -0.35 -15.19
N PHE A 43 3.31 0.67 -15.75
CA PHE A 43 3.56 0.74 -17.18
C PHE A 43 5.05 0.62 -17.42
N GLU A 44 5.49 -0.58 -17.80
CA GLU A 44 6.90 -0.91 -17.98
C GLU A 44 7.11 -1.48 -19.38
N GLN A 45 8.12 -0.96 -20.10
CA GLN A 45 8.50 -1.46 -21.43
C GLN A 45 7.30 -1.52 -22.41
N ARG A 46 6.40 -0.55 -22.34
CA ARG A 46 5.15 -0.46 -23.13
C ARG A 46 4.07 -1.48 -22.78
N ILE A 47 4.24 -2.21 -21.67
CA ILE A 47 3.28 -3.18 -21.17
C ILE A 47 2.60 -2.59 -19.93
N PHE A 48 1.28 -2.58 -19.96
CA PHE A 48 0.45 -2.27 -18.79
C PHE A 48 0.26 -3.55 -17.99
N LYS A 49 0.84 -3.61 -16.79
CA LYS A 49 0.76 -4.77 -15.89
C LYS A 49 -0.11 -4.42 -14.69
N LEU A 50 -1.03 -5.32 -14.37
CA LEU A 50 -1.89 -5.23 -13.21
C LEU A 50 -1.52 -6.35 -12.23
N ALA A 51 -1.44 -6.03 -10.94
CA ALA A 51 -1.27 -7.03 -9.91
C ALA A 51 -1.93 -6.56 -8.59
N PRO A 52 -2.67 -7.44 -7.89
CA PRO A 52 -3.34 -7.08 -6.64
C PRO A 52 -2.38 -6.52 -5.58
N ILE A 53 -2.88 -5.58 -4.78
CA ILE A 53 -2.17 -5.07 -3.59
C ILE A 53 -2.96 -5.49 -2.36
N THR A 54 -2.25 -6.02 -1.36
CA THR A 54 -2.85 -6.36 -0.08
C THR A 54 -2.16 -5.61 1.06
N VAL A 55 -2.93 -4.81 1.80
CA VAL A 55 -2.51 -4.18 3.05
C VAL A 55 -3.23 -4.87 4.19
N LYS A 56 -2.56 -5.77 4.91
CA LYS A 56 -3.16 -6.47 6.06
C LYS A 56 -3.31 -5.54 7.27
N HIS A 57 -4.02 -6.06 8.26
CA HIS A 57 -4.53 -5.34 9.42
C HIS A 57 -3.48 -4.49 10.15
N SER A 58 -3.94 -3.43 10.79
CA SER A 58 -3.15 -2.56 11.68
C SER A 58 -1.91 -1.92 11.04
N SER A 59 -1.84 -1.92 9.71
CA SER A 59 -0.75 -1.27 8.97
C SER A 59 -1.00 0.23 8.82
N VAL A 60 0.07 1.01 8.84
CA VAL A 60 0.02 2.46 8.68
C VAL A 60 0.90 2.86 7.49
N LEU A 61 0.26 3.44 6.48
CA LEU A 61 0.92 4.13 5.38
C LEU A 61 0.98 5.62 5.72
N MET A 62 2.18 6.12 6.00
CA MET A 62 2.37 7.53 6.38
C MET A 62 2.27 8.46 5.16
N THR A 63 2.41 9.76 5.41
CA THR A 63 2.20 10.79 4.40
C THR A 63 3.08 10.57 3.17
N ASN A 64 2.48 10.71 1.98
CA ASN A 64 3.15 10.63 0.68
C ASN A 64 3.90 9.32 0.40
N THR A 65 3.48 8.21 1.01
CA THR A 65 4.00 6.88 0.63
C THR A 65 3.37 6.38 -0.66
N LEU A 66 4.11 5.61 -1.46
CA LEU A 66 3.59 4.92 -2.63
C LEU A 66 3.85 3.42 -2.50
N VAL A 67 2.81 2.62 -2.74
CA VAL A 67 2.88 1.16 -2.75
C VAL A 67 2.54 0.63 -4.13
N LEU A 68 3.47 -0.08 -4.76
CA LEU A 68 3.33 -0.56 -6.14
C LEU A 68 2.68 -1.93 -6.25
N SER A 69 2.27 -2.27 -7.47
CA SER A 69 1.52 -3.46 -7.83
C SER A 69 2.15 -4.77 -7.35
N GLY A 70 1.30 -5.73 -6.95
CA GLY A 70 1.73 -7.06 -6.50
C GLY A 70 2.29 -7.12 -5.07
N SER A 71 2.44 -5.98 -4.39
CA SER A 71 2.99 -5.95 -3.04
C SER A 71 1.99 -6.43 -1.99
N THR A 72 2.52 -6.97 -0.89
CA THR A 72 1.75 -7.37 0.28
C THR A 72 2.42 -6.89 1.56
N LEU A 73 1.70 -6.05 2.30
CA LEU A 73 2.03 -5.68 3.68
C LEU A 73 1.35 -6.70 4.59
N GLN A 74 2.13 -7.57 5.24
CA GLN A 74 1.62 -8.74 5.95
C GLN A 74 0.98 -8.44 7.31
N GLY A 75 1.02 -7.18 7.78
CA GLY A 75 0.24 -6.69 8.91
C GLY A 75 1.09 -5.95 9.93
N GLN A 76 0.52 -4.96 10.63
CA GLN A 76 1.25 -4.12 11.58
C GLN A 76 2.49 -3.43 10.98
N ASN A 77 2.50 -3.24 9.65
CA ASN A 77 3.61 -2.58 8.96
C ASN A 77 3.53 -1.07 9.14
N ARG A 78 4.68 -0.42 9.31
CA ARG A 78 4.80 1.04 9.33
C ARG A 78 5.60 1.51 8.13
N ILE A 79 4.93 2.07 7.14
CA ILE A 79 5.59 2.65 5.98
C ILE A 79 5.83 4.13 6.27
N LEU A 80 7.09 4.51 6.51
CA LEU A 80 7.48 5.85 6.93
C LEU A 80 7.25 6.88 5.81
N PRO A 81 7.19 8.19 6.11
CA PRO A 81 6.83 9.20 5.12
C PRO A 81 7.74 9.15 3.90
N TRP A 82 7.19 9.48 2.72
CA TRP A 82 7.95 9.54 1.46
C TRP A 82 8.63 8.23 1.02
N THR A 83 8.13 7.09 1.50
CA THR A 83 8.69 5.77 1.17
C THR A 83 8.02 5.14 -0.04
N LEU A 84 8.81 4.49 -0.89
CA LEU A 84 8.35 3.73 -2.05
C LEU A 84 8.49 2.22 -1.78
N VAL A 85 7.37 1.53 -1.58
CA VAL A 85 7.31 0.06 -1.57
C VAL A 85 7.30 -0.42 -3.02
N MET A 86 8.29 -1.23 -3.38
CA MET A 86 8.49 -1.68 -4.76
C MET A 86 7.48 -2.75 -5.15
N LYS A 87 7.35 -2.96 -6.46
CA LYS A 87 6.45 -3.97 -7.02
C LYS A 87 6.80 -5.35 -6.44
N GLU A 88 5.79 -6.15 -6.18
CA GLU A 88 5.93 -7.53 -5.67
C GLU A 88 6.57 -7.68 -4.28
N ASP A 89 6.91 -6.57 -3.59
CA ASP A 89 7.49 -6.59 -2.26
C ASP A 89 6.56 -7.30 -1.25
N GLN A 90 7.15 -8.19 -0.44
CA GLN A 90 6.49 -8.90 0.64
C GLN A 90 7.04 -8.38 1.97
N LEU A 91 6.34 -7.45 2.61
CA LEU A 91 6.80 -6.84 3.86
C LEU A 91 6.35 -7.70 5.05
N PRO A 92 7.28 -8.32 5.81
CA PRO A 92 6.94 -9.17 6.96
C PRO A 92 6.15 -8.41 8.01
N PRO A 93 5.31 -9.07 8.83
CA PRO A 93 4.49 -8.36 9.80
C PRO A 93 5.35 -7.66 10.87
N ASN A 94 4.81 -6.59 11.47
CA ASN A 94 5.45 -5.83 12.55
C ASN A 94 6.83 -5.24 12.19
N THR A 95 7.02 -4.84 10.93
CA THR A 95 8.25 -4.19 10.46
C THR A 95 8.01 -2.74 10.05
N SER A 96 9.05 -1.91 10.10
CA SER A 96 9.01 -0.51 9.65
C SER A 96 9.94 -0.31 8.46
N TRP A 97 9.50 0.48 7.48
CA TRP A 97 10.18 0.63 6.20
C TRP A 97 10.36 2.09 5.82
N SER A 98 11.53 2.44 5.29
CA SER A 98 11.87 3.80 4.87
C SER A 98 12.68 3.84 3.57
N GLY A 99 12.48 4.87 2.76
CA GLY A 99 13.34 5.21 1.62
C GLY A 99 12.72 4.93 0.24
N VAL A 100 13.50 5.25 -0.79
CA VAL A 100 13.13 5.09 -2.21
C VAL A 100 14.30 4.41 -2.93
N PRO A 101 14.29 3.06 -3.07
CA PRO A 101 13.26 2.11 -2.63
C PRO A 101 13.27 1.88 -1.11
N ALA A 102 12.16 1.34 -0.59
CA ALA A 102 11.98 1.01 0.81
C ALA A 102 13.03 0.01 1.31
N LYS A 103 13.55 0.26 2.52
CA LYS A 103 14.38 -0.67 3.29
C LYS A 103 13.84 -0.80 4.70
N GLN A 104 13.94 -1.99 5.27
CA GLN A 104 13.55 -2.22 6.66
C GLN A 104 14.47 -1.41 7.59
N VAL A 105 13.88 -0.73 8.56
CA VAL A 105 14.58 0.06 9.57
C VAL A 105 14.32 -0.41 11.00
N ILE A 106 13.23 -1.15 11.22
CA ILE A 106 12.87 -1.85 12.47
C ILE A 106 12.21 -3.16 12.09
#